data_AF-A0AAU1NQN8-F1
#
_entry.id   AF-A0AAU1NQN8-F1
#
_cell.length_a   1.000
_cell.length_b   1.000
_cell.length_c   1.000
_cell.angle_alpha   90.00
_cell.angle_beta   90.00
_cell.angle_gamma   90.00
#
_symmetry.space_group_name_H-M   'P 1'
#
loop_
_entity.id
_entity.type
_entity.pdbx_description
1 polymer ?
#
loop_
_entity_poly.entity_id
_entity_poly.type
_entity_poly.pdbx_seq_one_letter_code
_entity_poly.pdbx_strand_id
1 'polypeptide(L)'
;MVRELPLAYALQQTTSPQDARTERVRLLLDRAREYYRERDTLATAPYLPGPQLAGLLDKVVELLDGYLATGLVLGERTDRAWHALHTAAGEIGLEARGVVDSVLVEVYDDLDTDIDVLLRCDQTLQVAPAQTCGELRTEVLERYGWVRRFDFGDPAQQAHFWFSSQDNEEPRRGRRGVDPGEEVEHPVDIARAVTELLGDLESADDGQLVGEFLLSHPWHRGVAARVQSLAGLPYAEVRANLLAANFLPLHLQRFQLALYGMDNYSPQSTDWLRVTLFSGAPRVADIAAGTDPDWFFVRKPRKDAR
;
A
#
# COMPACT_ATOMS: atom_id res chain seq x y z
N MET A 1 -0.07 -5.45 -7.56
CA MET A 1 0.90 -5.60 -8.66
C MET A 1 1.47 -4.29 -9.15
N VAL A 2 0.75 -3.16 -8.97
CA VAL A 2 1.18 -1.82 -9.42
C VAL A 2 2.58 -1.44 -8.94
N ARG A 3 3.02 -1.88 -7.74
CA ARG A 3 4.37 -1.62 -7.22
C ARG A 3 5.29 -2.83 -7.32
N GLU A 4 4.75 -4.04 -7.16
CA GLU A 4 5.53 -5.28 -7.13
C GLU A 4 6.16 -5.59 -8.49
N LEU A 5 5.46 -5.32 -9.59
CA LEU A 5 5.97 -5.61 -10.94
C LEU A 5 7.11 -4.65 -11.34
N PRO A 6 6.99 -3.32 -11.19
CA PRO A 6 8.11 -2.40 -11.46
C PRO A 6 9.30 -2.65 -10.55
N LEU A 7 9.06 -2.93 -9.27
CA LEU A 7 10.14 -3.25 -8.35
C LEU A 7 10.84 -4.54 -8.79
N ALA A 8 10.10 -5.61 -9.08
CA ALA A 8 10.69 -6.86 -9.56
C ALA A 8 11.50 -6.64 -10.86
N TYR A 9 11.00 -5.80 -11.77
CA TYR A 9 11.72 -5.41 -12.98
C TYR A 9 13.04 -4.69 -12.66
N ALA A 10 13.01 -3.66 -11.81
CA ALA A 10 14.18 -2.89 -11.40
C ALA A 10 15.23 -3.76 -10.69
N LEU A 11 14.82 -4.61 -9.74
CA LEU A 11 15.70 -5.55 -9.06
C LEU A 11 16.26 -6.62 -10.02
N GLN A 12 15.61 -6.81 -11.18
CA GLN A 12 16.04 -7.71 -12.22
C GLN A 12 16.97 -7.08 -13.27
N GLN A 13 17.37 -5.83 -13.12
CA GLN A 13 18.27 -5.16 -14.05
C GLN A 13 19.75 -5.41 -13.72
N THR A 14 20.57 -5.49 -14.75
CA THR A 14 22.02 -5.46 -14.59
C THR A 14 22.46 -4.03 -14.31
N THR A 15 23.32 -3.86 -13.31
CA THR A 15 23.82 -2.57 -12.84
C THR A 15 25.30 -2.45 -13.10
N SER A 16 25.75 -1.25 -13.45
CA SER A 16 27.17 -0.91 -13.54
C SER A 16 27.47 0.34 -12.70
N PRO A 17 28.62 0.42 -12.01
CA PRO A 17 29.03 1.63 -11.31
C PRO A 17 29.15 2.86 -12.22
N GLN A 18 29.37 2.64 -13.53
CA GLN A 18 29.51 3.71 -14.54
C GLN A 18 28.23 3.99 -15.33
N ASP A 19 27.10 3.38 -14.97
CA ASP A 19 25.81 3.65 -15.64
C ASP A 19 25.20 4.97 -15.14
N ALA A 20 24.63 5.74 -16.06
CA ALA A 20 23.90 6.98 -15.76
C ALA A 20 22.74 6.74 -14.79
N ARG A 21 22.09 5.56 -14.86
CA ARG A 21 21.05 5.19 -13.89
C ARG A 21 21.60 5.05 -12.47
N THR A 22 22.82 4.57 -12.31
CA THR A 22 23.43 4.43 -10.98
C THR A 22 23.73 5.80 -10.37
N GLU A 23 24.23 6.72 -11.18
CA GLU A 23 24.39 8.13 -10.78
C GLU A 23 23.04 8.77 -10.41
N ARG A 24 21.99 8.48 -11.19
CA ARG A 24 20.64 8.97 -10.94
C ARG A 24 20.07 8.46 -9.62
N VAL A 25 20.19 7.17 -9.31
CA VAL A 25 19.79 6.59 -8.02
C VAL A 25 20.53 7.27 -6.87
N ARG A 26 21.84 7.49 -7.02
CA ARG A 26 22.66 8.16 -6.00
C ARG A 26 22.20 9.59 -5.73
N LEU A 27 21.86 10.33 -6.79
CA LEU A 27 21.32 11.69 -6.69
C LEU A 27 19.96 11.70 -5.96
N LEU A 28 19.05 10.81 -6.33
CA LEU A 28 17.71 10.73 -5.75
C LEU A 28 17.75 10.31 -4.27
N LEU A 29 18.62 9.37 -3.89
CA LEU A 29 18.81 8.99 -2.49
C LEU A 29 19.42 10.13 -1.66
N ASP A 30 20.32 10.92 -2.24
CA ASP A 30 20.84 12.12 -1.57
C ASP A 30 19.73 13.13 -1.29
N ARG A 31 18.90 13.38 -2.31
CA ARG A 31 17.75 14.27 -2.21
C ARG A 31 16.74 13.75 -1.18
N ALA A 32 16.49 12.45 -1.15
CA ALA A 32 15.62 11.81 -0.15
C ALA A 32 16.13 12.04 1.29
N ARG A 33 17.43 11.84 1.52
CA ARG A 33 18.06 12.06 2.84
C ARG A 33 17.86 13.50 3.31
N GLU A 34 18.13 14.47 2.45
CA GLU A 34 17.89 15.88 2.77
C GLU A 34 16.40 16.16 3.03
N TYR A 35 15.53 15.68 2.14
CA TYR A 35 14.07 15.83 2.24
C TYR A 35 13.51 15.37 3.60
N TYR A 36 13.94 14.19 4.08
CA TYR A 36 13.49 13.67 5.35
C TYR A 36 14.15 14.36 6.55
N ARG A 37 15.41 14.81 6.41
CA ARG A 37 16.12 15.56 7.46
C ARG A 37 15.46 16.90 7.76
N GLU A 38 14.89 17.56 6.74
CA GLU A 38 14.20 18.86 6.86
C GLU A 38 12.78 18.78 7.46
N ARG A 39 12.29 17.58 7.79
CA ARG A 39 10.92 17.31 8.28
C ARG A 39 10.85 17.01 9.78
N ASP A 40 11.81 17.50 10.55
CA ASP A 40 11.89 17.33 12.02
C ASP A 40 10.67 17.89 12.78
N THR A 41 9.99 18.88 12.22
CA THR A 41 8.79 19.49 12.84
C THR A 41 7.48 18.76 12.54
N LEU A 42 7.48 17.74 11.68
CA LEU A 42 6.25 17.04 11.31
C LEU A 42 5.95 15.90 12.28
N ALA A 43 4.72 15.82 12.77
CA ALA A 43 4.24 14.66 13.51
C ALA A 43 4.19 13.46 12.55
N THR A 44 4.94 12.41 12.83
CA THR A 44 4.96 11.19 12.01
C THR A 44 4.40 9.98 12.73
N ALA A 45 4.07 10.08 14.01
CA ALA A 45 3.61 8.95 14.81
C ALA A 45 2.40 8.26 14.15
N PRO A 46 2.35 6.92 14.11
CA PRO A 46 3.30 5.98 14.74
C PRO A 46 4.52 5.60 13.87
N TYR A 47 4.77 6.31 12.76
CA TYR A 47 5.89 6.03 11.85
C TYR A 47 7.18 6.73 12.26
N LEU A 48 8.28 6.17 11.74
CA LEU A 48 9.62 6.69 11.97
C LEU A 48 9.73 8.18 11.63
N PRO A 49 10.24 9.03 12.55
CA PRO A 49 10.48 10.44 12.28
C PRO A 49 11.43 10.66 11.10
N GLY A 50 11.18 11.71 10.32
CA GLY A 50 11.98 12.07 9.14
C GLY A 50 13.50 12.08 9.41
N PRO A 51 14.01 12.78 10.44
CA PRO A 51 15.43 12.78 10.75
C PRO A 51 16.01 11.40 11.07
N GLN A 52 15.23 10.51 11.70
CA GLN A 52 15.67 9.14 11.97
C GLN A 52 15.71 8.31 10.68
N LEU A 53 14.69 8.45 9.82
CA LEU A 53 14.69 7.83 8.48
C LEU A 53 15.87 8.32 7.63
N ALA A 54 16.18 9.61 7.65
CA ALA A 54 17.36 10.15 6.99
C ALA A 54 18.66 9.49 7.48
N GLY A 55 18.78 9.24 8.79
CA GLY A 55 19.91 8.51 9.36
C GLY A 55 19.99 7.04 8.93
N LEU A 56 18.86 6.38 8.66
CA LEU A 56 18.85 5.04 8.05
C LEU A 56 19.29 5.09 6.59
N LEU A 57 18.84 6.09 5.84
CA LEU A 57 19.22 6.30 4.44
C LEU A 57 20.70 6.68 4.29
N ASP A 58 21.31 7.33 5.28
CA ASP A 58 22.76 7.57 5.31
C ASP A 58 23.54 6.25 5.17
N LYS A 59 23.11 5.18 5.86
CA LYS A 59 23.72 3.84 5.78
C LYS A 59 23.55 3.20 4.40
N VAL A 60 22.38 3.37 3.79
CA VAL A 60 22.14 2.85 2.42
C VAL A 60 23.04 3.56 1.42
N VAL A 61 23.17 4.89 1.53
CA VAL A 61 24.04 5.66 0.65
C VAL A 61 25.50 5.26 0.81
N GLU A 62 25.97 4.95 2.02
CA GLU A 62 27.32 4.42 2.23
C GLU A 62 27.55 3.12 1.45
N LEU A 63 26.57 2.21 1.42
CA LEU A 63 26.65 0.98 0.62
C LEU A 63 26.70 1.27 -0.89
N LEU A 64 25.89 2.22 -1.36
CA LEU A 64 25.88 2.63 -2.77
C LEU A 64 27.19 3.32 -3.16
N ASP A 65 27.75 4.17 -2.30
CA ASP A 65 29.04 4.82 -2.52
C ASP A 65 30.17 3.78 -2.58
N GLY A 66 30.11 2.75 -1.73
CA GLY A 66 31.00 1.58 -1.82
C GLY A 66 30.90 0.86 -3.16
N TYR A 67 29.67 0.64 -3.66
CA TYR A 67 29.44 0.04 -4.97
C TYR A 67 29.97 0.90 -6.12
N LEU A 68 29.70 2.20 -6.10
CA LEU A 68 30.18 3.15 -7.10
C LEU A 68 31.72 3.17 -7.17
N ALA A 69 32.40 3.08 -6.02
CA ALA A 69 33.85 3.11 -5.95
C ALA A 69 34.53 1.79 -6.34
N THR A 70 33.91 0.65 -6.02
CA THR A 70 34.61 -0.66 -6.05
C THR A 70 33.90 -1.74 -6.88
N GLY A 71 32.64 -1.53 -7.24
CA GLY A 71 31.76 -2.55 -7.80
C GLY A 71 31.32 -3.62 -6.78
N LEU A 72 31.49 -3.35 -5.48
CA LEU A 72 31.13 -4.24 -4.40
C LEU A 72 29.94 -3.70 -3.60
N VAL A 73 29.00 -4.56 -3.23
CA VAL A 73 28.00 -4.27 -2.19
C VAL A 73 28.27 -5.23 -1.04
N LEU A 74 28.43 -4.71 0.19
CA LEU A 74 28.75 -5.52 1.37
C LEU A 74 29.99 -6.43 1.19
N GLY A 75 30.98 -5.97 0.41
CA GLY A 75 32.22 -6.71 0.16
C GLY A 75 32.14 -7.73 -0.98
N GLU A 76 30.97 -7.93 -1.58
CA GLU A 76 30.78 -8.88 -2.68
C GLU A 76 30.63 -8.16 -4.03
N ARG A 77 31.33 -8.67 -5.06
CA ARG A 77 31.23 -8.14 -6.42
C ARG A 77 29.88 -8.53 -7.00
N THR A 78 29.16 -7.54 -7.54
CA THR A 78 27.84 -7.77 -8.11
C THR A 78 27.58 -6.88 -9.31
N ASP A 79 26.84 -7.40 -10.28
CA ASP A 79 26.19 -6.66 -11.36
C ASP A 79 24.67 -6.52 -11.09
N ARG A 80 24.23 -6.76 -9.85
CA ARG A 80 22.84 -6.71 -9.36
C ARG A 80 22.72 -5.84 -8.12
N ALA A 81 23.33 -4.66 -8.15
CA ALA A 81 23.41 -3.77 -6.99
C ALA A 81 22.03 -3.41 -6.42
N TRP A 82 21.00 -3.28 -7.26
CA TRP A 82 19.62 -2.99 -6.83
C TRP A 82 19.05 -4.09 -5.94
N HIS A 83 19.24 -5.37 -6.29
CA HIS A 83 18.82 -6.48 -5.45
C HIS A 83 19.54 -6.50 -4.10
N ALA A 84 20.86 -6.26 -4.11
CA ALA A 84 21.66 -6.21 -2.90
C ALA A 84 21.28 -5.03 -1.99
N LEU A 85 21.07 -3.84 -2.56
CA LEU A 85 20.63 -2.64 -1.81
C LEU A 85 19.21 -2.79 -1.27
N HIS A 86 18.27 -3.34 -2.04
CA HIS A 86 16.92 -3.66 -1.56
C HIS A 86 16.95 -4.56 -0.32
N THR A 87 17.76 -5.63 -0.38
CA THR A 87 17.91 -6.59 0.71
C THR A 87 18.55 -5.93 1.94
N ALA A 88 19.67 -5.23 1.74
CA ALA A 88 20.37 -4.54 2.82
C ALA A 88 19.50 -3.43 3.47
N ALA A 89 18.75 -2.68 2.68
CA ALA A 89 17.83 -1.67 3.19
C ALA A 89 16.71 -2.30 4.04
N GLY A 90 16.26 -3.51 3.70
CA GLY A 90 15.30 -4.27 4.52
C GLY A 90 15.81 -4.57 5.92
N GLU A 91 17.08 -4.94 6.03
CA GLU A 91 17.75 -5.17 7.32
C GLU A 91 18.03 -3.87 8.08
N ILE A 92 18.25 -2.76 7.37
CA ILE A 92 18.43 -1.44 7.98
C ILE A 92 17.10 -0.90 8.55
N GLY A 93 15.99 -1.11 7.85
CA GLY A 93 14.66 -0.73 8.30
C GLY A 93 13.62 -0.69 7.17
N LEU A 94 12.37 -1.07 7.48
CA LEU A 94 11.31 -1.19 6.47
C LEU A 94 10.99 0.13 5.77
N GLU A 95 10.97 1.25 6.49
CA GLU A 95 10.77 2.59 5.92
C GLU A 95 11.92 3.00 5.00
N ALA A 96 13.17 2.64 5.36
CA ALA A 96 14.33 2.90 4.51
C ALA A 96 14.24 2.10 3.21
N ARG A 97 13.90 0.80 3.30
CA ARG A 97 13.63 -0.03 2.11
C ARG A 97 12.52 0.57 1.25
N GLY A 98 11.43 1.05 1.86
CA GLY A 98 10.34 1.71 1.13
C GLY A 98 10.81 2.86 0.25
N VAL A 99 11.68 3.72 0.76
CA VAL A 99 12.27 4.84 0.02
C VAL A 99 13.23 4.34 -1.07
N VAL A 100 14.08 3.37 -0.76
CA VAL A 100 15.02 2.78 -1.72
C VAL A 100 14.26 2.18 -2.90
N ASP A 101 13.27 1.34 -2.63
CA ASP A 101 12.42 0.73 -3.66
C ASP A 101 11.75 1.78 -4.55
N SER A 102 11.26 2.88 -3.98
CA SER A 102 10.66 3.98 -4.76
C SER A 102 11.70 4.62 -5.69
N VAL A 103 12.92 4.89 -5.21
CA VAL A 103 14.00 5.42 -6.06
C VAL A 103 14.42 4.43 -7.14
N LEU A 104 14.47 3.14 -6.82
CA LEU A 104 14.84 2.11 -7.77
C LEU A 104 13.79 1.95 -8.88
N VAL A 105 12.50 2.09 -8.57
CA VAL A 105 11.44 2.08 -9.56
C VAL A 105 11.49 3.35 -10.42
N GLU A 106 11.69 4.52 -9.82
CA GLU A 106 11.69 5.83 -10.51
C GLU A 106 12.69 5.94 -11.66
N VAL A 107 13.80 5.19 -11.63
CA VAL A 107 14.83 5.24 -12.69
C VAL A 107 14.56 4.31 -13.88
N TYR A 108 13.39 3.66 -13.90
CA TYR A 108 12.91 2.81 -14.99
C TYR A 108 11.48 3.19 -15.38
N ASP A 109 11.32 3.67 -16.62
CA ASP A 109 10.04 4.03 -17.24
C ASP A 109 9.49 2.91 -18.15
N ASP A 110 10.25 1.82 -18.29
CA ASP A 110 10.00 0.73 -19.24
C ASP A 110 8.59 0.10 -19.12
N LEU A 111 8.01 0.12 -17.91
CA LEU A 111 6.73 -0.52 -17.61
C LEU A 111 5.57 0.47 -17.42
N ASP A 112 5.78 1.78 -17.60
CA ASP A 112 4.75 2.79 -17.28
C ASP A 112 3.43 2.56 -18.02
N THR A 113 3.51 2.16 -19.30
CA THR A 113 2.32 1.84 -20.11
C THR A 113 1.60 0.60 -19.58
N ASP A 114 2.34 -0.44 -19.19
CA ASP A 114 1.76 -1.66 -18.63
C ASP A 114 1.09 -1.36 -17.27
N ILE A 115 1.73 -0.52 -16.45
CA ILE A 115 1.18 -0.11 -15.15
C ILE A 115 -0.08 0.75 -15.32
N ASP A 116 -0.15 1.66 -16.29
CA ASP A 116 -1.36 2.46 -16.55
C ASP A 116 -2.59 1.56 -16.81
N VAL A 117 -2.39 0.47 -17.57
CA VAL A 117 -3.45 -0.50 -17.82
C VAL A 117 -3.89 -1.18 -16.52
N LEU A 118 -2.94 -1.51 -15.63
CA LEU A 118 -3.22 -2.14 -14.33
C LEU A 118 -3.88 -1.21 -13.30
N LEU A 119 -3.89 0.10 -13.53
CA LEU A 119 -4.63 1.07 -12.70
C LEU A 119 -6.14 1.06 -12.99
N ARG A 120 -6.57 0.36 -14.04
CA ARG A 120 -7.99 0.19 -14.40
C ARG A 120 -8.50 -1.10 -13.78
N CYS A 121 -9.68 -1.05 -13.17
CA CYS A 121 -10.33 -2.24 -12.62
C CYS A 121 -11.80 -2.33 -13.05
N ASP A 122 -12.27 -3.57 -13.25
CA ASP A 122 -13.70 -3.85 -13.29
C ASP A 122 -14.22 -3.91 -11.85
N GLN A 123 -15.20 -3.05 -11.55
CA GLN A 123 -15.82 -2.97 -10.23
C GLN A 123 -17.02 -3.90 -10.09
N THR A 124 -17.32 -4.68 -11.13
CA THR A 124 -18.46 -5.59 -11.16
C THR A 124 -18.18 -6.81 -10.28
N LEU A 125 -19.04 -7.03 -9.28
CA LEU A 125 -19.05 -8.25 -8.47
C LEU A 125 -20.26 -9.09 -8.86
N GLN A 126 -20.02 -10.36 -9.18
CA GLN A 126 -21.03 -11.31 -9.61
C GLN A 126 -21.01 -12.56 -8.75
N VAL A 127 -22.19 -13.15 -8.58
CA VAL A 127 -22.34 -14.48 -8.00
C VAL A 127 -22.30 -15.51 -9.13
N ALA A 128 -21.55 -16.60 -8.95
CA ALA A 128 -21.65 -17.81 -9.75
C ALA A 128 -22.63 -18.79 -9.06
N PRO A 129 -23.94 -18.76 -9.36
CA PRO A 129 -24.94 -19.52 -8.61
C PRO A 129 -24.83 -21.04 -8.82
N ALA A 130 -24.22 -21.47 -9.94
CA ALA A 130 -24.01 -22.87 -10.28
C ALA A 130 -22.75 -23.48 -9.63
N GLN A 131 -21.91 -22.66 -9.00
CA GLN A 131 -20.81 -23.17 -8.17
C GLN A 131 -21.39 -23.96 -6.98
N THR A 132 -20.73 -25.01 -6.53
CA THR A 132 -21.16 -25.73 -5.33
C THR A 132 -20.65 -25.08 -4.05
N CYS A 133 -21.31 -25.34 -2.93
CA CYS A 133 -20.87 -24.83 -1.62
C CYS A 133 -19.52 -25.42 -1.21
N GLY A 134 -19.21 -26.67 -1.59
CA GLY A 134 -17.90 -27.27 -1.36
C GLY A 134 -16.76 -26.56 -2.12
N GLU A 135 -17.02 -26.18 -3.37
CA GLU A 135 -16.07 -25.40 -4.17
C GLU A 135 -15.86 -24.00 -3.56
N LEU A 136 -16.95 -23.28 -3.26
CA LEU A 136 -16.87 -21.95 -2.63
C LEU A 136 -16.14 -22.00 -1.29
N ARG A 137 -16.43 -23.00 -0.45
CA ARG A 137 -15.74 -23.19 0.84
C ARG A 137 -14.24 -23.38 0.64
N THR A 138 -13.83 -24.19 -0.35
CA THR A 138 -12.41 -24.37 -0.68
C THR A 138 -11.75 -23.05 -1.07
N GLU A 139 -12.39 -22.26 -1.93
CA GLU A 139 -11.86 -20.94 -2.33
C GLU A 139 -11.74 -19.96 -1.16
N VAL A 140 -12.74 -19.93 -0.26
CA VAL A 140 -12.69 -19.13 0.96
C VAL A 140 -11.50 -19.55 1.82
N LEU A 141 -11.30 -20.85 2.04
CA LEU A 141 -10.21 -21.36 2.87
C LEU A 141 -8.83 -21.02 2.32
N GLU A 142 -8.64 -21.16 1.01
CA GLU A 142 -7.36 -20.88 0.35
C GLU A 142 -7.01 -19.40 0.35
N ARG A 143 -7.97 -18.53 0.06
CA ARG A 143 -7.71 -17.09 -0.16
C ARG A 143 -7.95 -16.24 1.07
N TYR A 144 -8.91 -16.64 1.88
CA TYR A 144 -9.35 -15.92 3.08
C TYR A 144 -9.04 -16.65 4.37
N GLY A 145 -8.28 -17.75 4.36
CA GLY A 145 -7.87 -18.44 5.59
C GLY A 145 -7.18 -17.54 6.64
N TRP A 146 -6.64 -16.39 6.22
CA TRP A 146 -6.09 -15.36 7.11
C TRP A 146 -7.13 -14.74 8.06
N VAL A 147 -8.44 -14.82 7.79
CA VAL A 147 -9.48 -14.28 8.68
C VAL A 147 -9.55 -15.03 10.01
N ARG A 148 -9.13 -16.30 10.04
CA ARG A 148 -9.10 -17.16 11.23
C ARG A 148 -8.21 -16.65 12.37
N ARG A 149 -7.36 -15.66 12.11
CA ARG A 149 -6.55 -15.01 13.17
C ARG A 149 -7.35 -14.02 14.02
N PHE A 150 -8.59 -13.70 13.63
CA PHE A 150 -9.46 -12.79 14.35
C PHE A 150 -10.54 -13.57 15.08
N ASP A 151 -10.86 -13.12 16.30
CA ASP A 151 -11.99 -13.63 17.07
C ASP A 151 -13.10 -12.57 17.09
N PHE A 152 -14.10 -12.72 16.24
CA PHE A 152 -15.23 -11.79 16.22
C PHE A 152 -16.18 -11.98 17.42
N GLY A 153 -15.98 -12.97 18.30
CA GLY A 153 -16.65 -13.02 19.60
C GLY A 153 -16.13 -11.97 20.59
N ASP A 154 -14.89 -11.47 20.39
CA ASP A 154 -14.28 -10.44 21.22
C ASP A 154 -14.78 -9.03 20.83
N PRO A 155 -15.39 -8.27 21.76
CA PRO A 155 -15.78 -6.89 21.52
C PRO A 155 -14.64 -5.99 21.02
N ALA A 156 -13.38 -6.27 21.39
CA ALA A 156 -12.24 -5.50 20.92
C ALA A 156 -11.97 -5.69 19.41
N GLN A 157 -12.38 -6.81 18.82
CA GLN A 157 -12.28 -7.08 17.38
C GLN A 157 -13.46 -6.48 16.59
N GLN A 158 -14.48 -5.96 17.28
CA GLN A 158 -15.66 -5.31 16.69
C GLN A 158 -15.90 -3.90 17.25
N ALA A 159 -14.87 -3.28 17.82
CA ALA A 159 -14.97 -2.06 18.60
C ALA A 159 -15.38 -0.82 17.77
N HIS A 160 -15.22 -0.87 16.45
CA HIS A 160 -15.52 0.24 15.55
C HIS A 160 -16.50 -0.15 14.44
N PHE A 161 -17.04 0.87 13.79
CA PHE A 161 -17.81 0.80 12.56
C PHE A 161 -17.43 1.96 11.64
N TRP A 162 -17.72 1.83 10.35
CA TRP A 162 -17.41 2.85 9.33
C TRP A 162 -18.70 3.37 8.69
N PHE A 163 -18.81 4.67 8.44
CA PHE A 163 -20.02 5.26 7.87
C PHE A 163 -19.69 6.60 7.17
N SER A 164 -20.61 7.15 6.39
CA SER A 164 -20.51 8.52 5.88
C SER A 164 -21.57 9.38 6.55
N SER A 165 -21.20 10.60 6.97
CA SER A 165 -22.14 11.52 7.60
C SER A 165 -23.02 12.22 6.57
N GLN A 166 -24.23 12.64 6.94
CA GLN A 166 -25.10 13.39 6.02
C GLN A 166 -24.48 14.73 5.57
N ASP A 167 -23.72 15.39 6.46
CA ASP A 167 -23.13 16.72 6.20
C ASP A 167 -21.78 16.65 5.47
N ASN A 168 -21.16 15.47 5.38
CA ASN A 168 -19.85 15.26 4.75
C ASN A 168 -19.75 13.82 4.24
N GLU A 169 -19.47 13.66 2.95
CA GLU A 169 -19.38 12.37 2.25
C GLU A 169 -18.12 11.56 2.59
N GLU A 170 -17.15 12.15 3.29
CA GLU A 170 -15.93 11.45 3.72
C GLU A 170 -16.22 10.29 4.69
N PRO A 171 -15.59 9.10 4.50
CA PRO A 171 -15.72 7.99 5.42
C PRO A 171 -15.23 8.34 6.82
N ARG A 172 -16.06 8.05 7.82
CA ARG A 172 -15.80 8.25 9.24
C ARG A 172 -15.73 6.90 9.95
N ARG A 173 -15.00 6.89 11.07
CA ARG A 173 -14.92 5.76 11.99
C ARG A 173 -15.59 6.13 13.31
N GLY A 174 -16.61 5.36 13.69
CA GLY A 174 -17.30 5.48 14.98
C GLY A 174 -16.93 4.33 15.91
N ARG A 175 -17.10 4.55 17.21
CA ARG A 175 -16.96 3.54 18.26
C ARG A 175 -18.30 2.89 18.55
N ARG A 176 -18.33 1.55 18.45
CA ARG A 176 -19.52 0.75 18.68
C ARG A 176 -20.03 0.93 20.12
N GLY A 177 -21.34 1.10 20.29
CA GLY A 177 -22.03 1.35 21.55
C GLY A 177 -21.84 2.75 22.13
N VAL A 178 -21.14 3.65 21.43
CA VAL A 178 -20.79 4.99 21.91
C VAL A 178 -21.22 6.06 20.92
N ASP A 179 -20.79 5.94 19.67
CA ASP A 179 -21.05 6.92 18.63
C ASP A 179 -22.30 6.53 17.82
N PRO A 180 -23.13 7.49 17.36
CA PRO A 180 -24.28 7.22 16.51
C PRO A 180 -23.87 6.82 15.09
N GLY A 181 -24.76 6.12 14.36
CA GLY A 181 -24.56 5.79 12.94
C GLY A 181 -24.21 4.34 12.65
N GLU A 182 -24.27 3.44 13.66
CA GLU A 182 -24.08 2.00 13.44
C GLU A 182 -25.10 1.41 12.47
N GLU A 183 -26.31 1.96 12.45
CA GLU A 183 -27.40 1.53 11.57
C GLU A 183 -27.16 1.83 10.09
N VAL A 184 -26.19 2.69 9.78
CA VAL A 184 -25.74 3.03 8.42
C VAL A 184 -24.28 2.60 8.18
N GLU A 185 -23.81 1.57 8.90
CA GLU A 185 -22.48 1.02 8.73
C GLU A 185 -22.22 0.57 7.28
N HIS A 186 -21.08 0.99 6.73
CA HIS A 186 -20.58 0.57 5.43
C HIS A 186 -20.14 -0.90 5.48
N PRO A 187 -20.39 -1.69 4.42
CA PRO A 187 -20.02 -3.10 4.36
C PRO A 187 -18.52 -3.29 4.05
N VAL A 188 -17.65 -2.75 4.90
CA VAL A 188 -16.18 -2.81 4.79
C VAL A 188 -15.55 -3.86 5.71
N ASP A 189 -16.37 -4.58 6.47
CA ASP A 189 -16.02 -5.60 7.43
C ASP A 189 -15.76 -6.98 6.79
N ILE A 190 -15.02 -6.99 5.69
CA ILE A 190 -14.79 -8.19 4.85
C ILE A 190 -14.29 -9.39 5.67
N ALA A 191 -13.39 -9.17 6.64
CA ALA A 191 -12.89 -10.25 7.49
C ALA A 191 -13.99 -10.91 8.35
N ARG A 192 -14.94 -10.11 8.86
CA ARG A 192 -16.09 -10.61 9.63
C ARG A 192 -17.08 -11.31 8.71
N ALA A 193 -17.49 -10.66 7.62
CA ALA A 193 -18.42 -11.23 6.66
C ALA A 193 -17.94 -12.58 6.08
N VAL A 194 -16.65 -12.72 5.80
CA VAL A 194 -16.08 -14.00 5.34
C VAL A 194 -16.05 -15.05 6.44
N THR A 195 -15.81 -14.66 7.70
CA THR A 195 -15.85 -15.58 8.84
C THR A 195 -17.26 -16.13 9.05
N GLU A 196 -18.28 -15.28 8.96
CA GLU A 196 -19.69 -15.67 9.04
C GLU A 196 -20.11 -16.55 7.86
N LEU A 197 -19.70 -16.19 6.63
CA LEU A 197 -19.91 -17.03 5.45
C LEU A 197 -19.32 -18.42 5.65
N LEU A 198 -18.09 -18.51 6.16
CA LEU A 198 -17.42 -19.78 6.38
C LEU A 198 -18.16 -20.63 7.41
N GLY A 199 -18.66 -20.03 8.49
CA GLY A 199 -19.45 -20.74 9.52
C GLY A 199 -20.73 -21.36 8.96
N ASP A 200 -21.48 -20.63 8.12
CA ASP A 200 -22.68 -21.18 7.50
C ASP A 200 -22.36 -22.21 6.39
N LEU A 201 -21.25 -22.03 5.66
CA LEU A 201 -20.77 -23.00 4.66
C LEU A 201 -20.26 -24.32 5.27
N GLU A 202 -19.83 -24.32 6.54
CA GLU A 202 -19.46 -25.54 7.26
C GLU A 202 -20.66 -26.46 7.53
N SER A 203 -21.86 -25.87 7.59
CA SER A 203 -23.12 -26.62 7.78
C SER A 203 -23.85 -26.95 6.47
N ALA A 204 -23.41 -26.39 5.35
CA ALA A 204 -23.98 -26.63 4.03
C ALA A 204 -23.52 -27.97 3.43
N ASP A 205 -24.38 -28.59 2.63
CA ASP A 205 -23.99 -29.78 1.85
C ASP A 205 -23.02 -29.38 0.73
N ASP A 206 -21.95 -30.14 0.54
CA ASP A 206 -20.90 -29.82 -0.45
C ASP A 206 -21.43 -29.76 -1.88
N GLY A 207 -22.47 -30.53 -2.20
CA GLY A 207 -23.13 -30.54 -3.51
C GLY A 207 -24.22 -29.49 -3.68
N GLN A 208 -24.64 -28.81 -2.60
CA GLN A 208 -25.62 -27.72 -2.67
C GLN A 208 -25.09 -26.60 -3.55
N LEU A 209 -25.94 -26.06 -4.42
CA LEU A 209 -25.55 -24.93 -5.26
C LEU A 209 -25.50 -23.64 -4.44
N VAL A 210 -24.52 -22.78 -4.73
CA VAL A 210 -24.39 -21.45 -4.08
C VAL A 210 -25.68 -20.63 -4.25
N GLY A 211 -26.35 -20.75 -5.40
CA GLY A 211 -27.66 -20.11 -5.60
C GLY A 211 -28.73 -20.56 -4.59
N GLU A 212 -28.80 -21.85 -4.27
CA GLU A 212 -29.74 -22.40 -3.29
C GLU A 212 -29.35 -22.00 -1.86
N PHE A 213 -28.06 -22.04 -1.56
CA PHE A 213 -27.52 -21.59 -0.28
C PHE A 213 -27.86 -20.13 0.00
N LEU A 214 -27.70 -19.24 -0.98
CA LEU A 214 -27.98 -17.81 -0.85
C LEU A 214 -29.49 -17.48 -0.79
N LEU A 215 -30.38 -18.37 -1.22
CA LEU A 215 -31.82 -18.21 -0.95
C LEU A 215 -32.13 -18.39 0.55
N SER A 216 -31.36 -19.25 1.23
CA SER A 216 -31.50 -19.49 2.67
C SER A 216 -30.67 -18.51 3.51
N HIS A 217 -29.56 -18.00 2.97
CA HIS A 217 -28.63 -17.07 3.63
C HIS A 217 -28.37 -15.82 2.76
N PRO A 218 -29.39 -14.97 2.49
CA PRO A 218 -29.27 -13.87 1.55
C PRO A 218 -28.26 -12.78 1.95
N TRP A 219 -27.96 -12.65 3.25
CA TRP A 219 -26.95 -11.72 3.77
C TRP A 219 -25.53 -12.03 3.25
N HIS A 220 -25.26 -13.27 2.85
CA HIS A 220 -23.97 -13.69 2.30
C HIS A 220 -23.75 -13.32 0.84
N ARG A 221 -24.77 -12.80 0.14
CA ARG A 221 -24.69 -12.55 -1.32
C ARG A 221 -23.51 -11.65 -1.69
N GLY A 222 -23.28 -10.58 -0.93
CA GLY A 222 -22.22 -9.61 -1.21
C GLY A 222 -20.82 -10.21 -1.05
N VAL A 223 -20.60 -10.92 0.06
CA VAL A 223 -19.30 -11.55 0.35
C VAL A 223 -19.04 -12.75 -0.57
N ALA A 224 -20.06 -13.55 -0.91
CA ALA A 224 -19.93 -14.62 -1.90
C ALA A 224 -19.54 -14.08 -3.28
N ALA A 225 -20.23 -13.03 -3.76
CA ALA A 225 -19.89 -12.38 -5.02
C ALA A 225 -18.45 -11.84 -5.02
N ARG A 226 -18.02 -11.27 -3.90
CA ARG A 226 -16.66 -10.76 -3.71
C ARG A 226 -15.62 -11.88 -3.77
N VAL A 227 -15.80 -12.96 -3.01
CA VAL A 227 -14.89 -14.12 -3.00
C VAL A 227 -14.74 -14.70 -4.40
N GLN A 228 -15.87 -14.89 -5.12
CA GLN A 228 -15.91 -15.46 -6.46
C GLN A 228 -15.31 -14.53 -7.52
N SER A 229 -15.63 -13.24 -7.48
CA SER A 229 -15.17 -12.28 -8.50
C SER A 229 -13.70 -11.92 -8.36
N LEU A 230 -13.18 -11.92 -7.13
CA LEU A 230 -11.76 -11.65 -6.87
C LEU A 230 -10.90 -12.91 -6.97
N ALA A 231 -11.47 -13.99 -7.48
CA ALA A 231 -10.76 -15.23 -7.71
C ALA A 231 -9.55 -15.05 -8.63
N GLY A 232 -8.39 -15.55 -8.20
CA GLY A 232 -7.15 -15.45 -8.97
C GLY A 232 -6.45 -14.09 -8.90
N LEU A 233 -6.97 -13.12 -8.13
CA LEU A 233 -6.32 -11.82 -7.92
C LEU A 233 -5.58 -11.79 -6.55
N PRO A 234 -4.27 -12.09 -6.50
CA PRO A 234 -3.55 -12.33 -5.25
C PRO A 234 -3.48 -11.11 -4.30
N TYR A 235 -3.63 -9.90 -4.84
CA TYR A 235 -3.54 -8.63 -4.11
C TYR A 235 -4.88 -7.87 -4.05
N ALA A 236 -6.01 -8.54 -4.33
CA ALA A 236 -7.32 -7.89 -4.35
C ALA A 236 -7.88 -7.55 -2.96
N GLU A 237 -7.27 -8.07 -1.89
CA GLU A 237 -7.79 -7.93 -0.53
C GLU A 237 -6.82 -7.25 0.43
N VAL A 238 -7.35 -6.28 1.16
CA VAL A 238 -6.71 -5.77 2.37
C VAL A 238 -6.91 -6.80 3.47
N ARG A 239 -5.85 -7.55 3.76
CA ARG A 239 -5.87 -8.57 4.82
C ARG A 239 -5.75 -7.89 6.19
N ALA A 240 -6.84 -7.31 6.69
CA ALA A 240 -6.93 -6.66 7.99
C ALA A 240 -8.36 -6.77 8.57
N ASN A 241 -8.49 -6.57 9.88
CA ASN A 241 -9.77 -6.34 10.52
C ASN A 241 -9.96 -4.83 10.72
N LEU A 242 -10.81 -4.21 9.90
CA LEU A 242 -11.06 -2.77 9.92
C LEU A 242 -11.90 -2.31 11.13
N LEU A 243 -12.51 -3.25 11.85
CA LEU A 243 -13.36 -2.98 13.02
C LEU A 243 -12.60 -3.06 14.35
N ALA A 244 -11.39 -3.63 14.35
CA ALA A 244 -10.62 -3.86 15.57
C ALA A 244 -10.24 -2.55 16.28
N ALA A 245 -10.15 -2.60 17.60
CA ALA A 245 -9.77 -1.47 18.45
C ALA A 245 -8.36 -0.95 18.12
N ASN A 246 -7.45 -1.85 17.76
CA ASN A 246 -6.05 -1.54 17.42
C ASN A 246 -5.81 -1.34 15.92
N PHE A 247 -6.86 -1.38 15.08
CA PHE A 247 -6.71 -1.07 13.67
C PHE A 247 -6.32 0.41 13.50
N LEU A 248 -5.27 0.66 12.73
CA LEU A 248 -4.81 2.01 12.42
C LEU A 248 -5.17 2.33 10.95
N PRO A 249 -6.22 3.15 10.70
CA PRO A 249 -6.69 3.50 9.35
C PRO A 249 -5.59 4.09 8.47
N LEU A 250 -4.68 4.79 9.11
CA LEU A 250 -3.53 5.44 8.51
C LEU A 250 -2.69 4.52 7.62
N HIS A 251 -2.59 3.23 7.94
CA HIS A 251 -1.89 2.28 7.08
C HIS A 251 -2.56 2.12 5.71
N LEU A 252 -3.88 1.99 5.69
CA LEU A 252 -4.64 1.83 4.45
C LEU A 252 -4.71 3.14 3.67
N GLN A 253 -4.92 4.26 4.37
CA GLN A 253 -4.94 5.58 3.75
C GLN A 253 -3.60 5.88 3.06
N ARG A 254 -2.46 5.67 3.73
CA ARG A 254 -1.13 5.89 3.12
C ARG A 254 -0.90 5.03 1.89
N PHE A 255 -1.36 3.78 1.91
CA PHE A 255 -1.29 2.90 0.73
C PHE A 255 -2.09 3.46 -0.44
N GLN A 256 -3.34 3.86 -0.20
CA GLN A 256 -4.19 4.46 -1.23
C GLN A 256 -3.59 5.75 -1.80
N LEU A 257 -3.11 6.66 -0.94
CA LEU A 257 -2.53 7.94 -1.36
C LEU A 257 -1.22 7.73 -2.14
N ALA A 258 -0.41 6.74 -1.77
CA ALA A 258 0.79 6.37 -2.52
C ALA A 258 0.44 5.88 -3.93
N LEU A 259 -0.66 5.13 -4.11
CA LEU A 259 -1.13 4.73 -5.44
C LEU A 259 -1.61 5.91 -6.29
N TYR A 260 -2.08 6.99 -5.66
CA TYR A 260 -2.45 8.22 -6.37
C TYR A 260 -1.25 9.11 -6.72
N GLY A 261 -0.01 8.66 -6.44
CA GLY A 261 1.19 9.44 -6.71
C GLY A 261 1.36 10.64 -5.77
N MET A 262 0.82 10.57 -4.56
CA MET A 262 0.98 11.64 -3.58
C MET A 262 2.34 11.51 -2.87
N ASP A 263 3.13 12.58 -2.85
CA ASP A 263 4.49 12.55 -2.25
C ASP A 263 4.54 13.08 -0.81
N ASN A 264 3.49 13.78 -0.38
CA ASN A 264 3.44 14.40 0.95
C ASN A 264 2.08 14.20 1.61
N TYR A 265 2.02 13.22 2.51
CA TYR A 265 0.83 12.88 3.29
C TYR A 265 1.18 12.66 4.77
N SER A 266 1.69 13.70 5.45
CA SER A 266 2.10 13.56 6.85
C SER A 266 0.90 13.38 7.77
N PRO A 267 0.95 12.43 8.73
CA PRO A 267 -0.08 12.28 9.75
C PRO A 267 -0.26 13.54 10.58
N GLN A 268 -1.49 13.77 10.95
CA GLN A 268 -1.86 14.86 11.86
C GLN A 268 -2.59 14.27 13.07
N SER A 269 -3.27 13.15 12.88
CA SER A 269 -3.73 12.24 13.93
C SER A 269 -3.70 10.79 13.42
N THR A 270 -4.17 9.85 14.23
CA THR A 270 -4.34 8.43 13.84
C THR A 270 -5.40 8.21 12.77
N ASP A 271 -6.30 9.18 12.56
CA ASP A 271 -7.46 9.09 11.68
C ASP A 271 -7.45 10.13 10.54
N TRP A 272 -6.49 11.07 10.56
CA TRP A 272 -6.42 12.17 9.60
C TRP A 272 -5.00 12.43 9.08
N LEU A 273 -4.91 12.61 7.76
CA LEU A 273 -3.71 12.93 7.00
C LEU A 273 -3.87 14.29 6.31
N ARG A 274 -2.83 15.13 6.34
CA ARG A 274 -2.76 16.30 5.45
C ARG A 274 -2.00 15.92 4.19
N VAL A 275 -2.64 16.12 3.05
CA VAL A 275 -2.08 15.84 1.73
C VAL A 275 -1.66 17.14 1.04
N THR A 276 -0.55 17.11 0.32
CA THR A 276 -0.19 18.14 -0.68
C THR A 276 0.09 17.47 -2.02
N LEU A 277 -0.62 17.92 -3.06
CA LEU A 277 -0.47 17.46 -4.43
C LEU A 277 0.52 18.32 -5.20
N PHE A 278 1.22 17.71 -6.16
CA PHE A 278 2.12 18.40 -7.11
C PHE A 278 3.14 19.33 -6.43
N SER A 279 3.60 18.96 -5.23
CA SER A 279 4.62 19.72 -4.53
C SER A 279 5.89 19.75 -5.39
N GLY A 280 6.31 20.94 -5.82
CA GLY A 280 7.48 21.18 -6.66
C GLY A 280 7.37 20.74 -8.12
N ALA A 281 6.21 20.26 -8.57
CA ALA A 281 6.00 19.97 -9.99
C ALA A 281 6.13 21.26 -10.83
N PRO A 282 6.76 21.18 -12.03
CA PRO A 282 6.92 22.31 -12.92
C PRO A 282 5.55 22.79 -13.41
N ARG A 283 5.44 24.11 -13.61
CA ARG A 283 4.26 24.69 -14.24
C ARG A 283 4.27 24.36 -15.73
N VAL A 284 3.12 24.54 -16.39
CA VAL A 284 3.00 24.38 -17.85
C VAL A 284 4.06 25.20 -18.60
N ALA A 285 4.35 26.42 -18.15
CA ALA A 285 5.39 27.25 -18.74
C ALA A 285 6.81 26.69 -18.54
N ASP A 286 7.09 26.09 -17.38
CA ASP A 286 8.38 25.48 -17.05
C ASP A 286 8.62 24.23 -17.90
N ILE A 287 7.57 23.42 -18.11
CA ILE A 287 7.58 22.26 -19.02
C ILE A 287 7.83 22.73 -20.46
N ALA A 288 7.12 23.75 -20.92
CA ALA A 288 7.32 24.31 -22.26
C ALA A 288 8.73 24.90 -22.46
N ALA A 289 9.36 25.37 -21.38
CA ALA A 289 10.74 25.85 -21.38
C ALA A 289 11.80 24.74 -21.27
N GLY A 290 11.39 23.47 -21.15
CA GLY A 290 12.31 22.33 -21.02
C GLY A 290 12.98 22.21 -19.65
N THR A 291 12.33 22.72 -18.59
CA THR A 291 12.80 22.52 -17.21
C THR A 291 12.81 21.03 -16.88
N ASP A 292 13.82 20.58 -16.12
CA ASP A 292 13.90 19.20 -15.62
C ASP A 292 12.55 18.81 -14.99
N PRO A 293 11.87 17.77 -15.52
CA PRO A 293 10.58 17.34 -15.01
C PRO A 293 10.72 16.57 -13.69
N ASP A 294 11.91 16.40 -13.13
CA ASP A 294 12.07 15.69 -11.87
C ASP A 294 11.79 16.58 -10.65
N TRP A 295 10.66 16.31 -9.99
CA TRP A 295 10.27 16.94 -8.72
C TRP A 295 10.25 15.98 -7.53
N PHE A 296 10.87 14.80 -7.63
CA PHE A 296 10.85 13.83 -6.53
C PHE A 296 11.64 14.36 -5.33
N PHE A 297 11.16 14.14 -4.10
CA PHE A 297 11.80 14.61 -2.85
C PHE A 297 12.15 16.12 -2.80
N VAL A 298 11.17 17.00 -3.03
CA VAL A 298 11.36 18.46 -3.03
C VAL A 298 11.93 19.01 -1.71
N ARG A 299 13.06 19.71 -1.83
CA ARG A 299 13.72 20.40 -0.70
C ARG A 299 12.91 21.62 -0.24
N LYS A 300 13.03 21.96 1.05
CA LYS A 300 12.38 23.14 1.62
C LYS A 300 12.89 24.41 0.93
N PRO A 301 12.01 25.35 0.52
CA PRO A 301 12.43 26.62 -0.04
C PRO A 301 13.35 27.37 0.94
N ARG A 302 14.53 27.78 0.46
CA ARG A 302 15.44 28.65 1.23
C ARG A 302 15.06 30.11 0.96
N LYS A 303 15.18 30.97 1.97
CA LYS A 303 14.84 32.40 1.86
C LYS A 303 15.60 33.15 0.75
N ASP A 304 16.69 32.56 0.26
CA ASP A 304 17.60 33.16 -0.70
C ASP A 304 17.45 32.59 -2.13
N ALA A 305 16.53 31.63 -2.34
CA ALA A 305 16.23 31.11 -3.67
C ALA A 305 15.25 32.07 -4.38
N ARG A 306 15.80 32.99 -5.17
CA ARG A 306 15.06 33.73 -6.20
C ARG A 306 15.19 33.02 -7.54
#